data_AF-A0AA95N1Y5-F1
#
_entry.id   AF-A0AA95N1Y5-F1
#
_cell.length_a   1.000
_cell.length_b   1.000
_cell.length_c   1.000
_cell.angle_alpha   90.00
_cell.angle_beta   90.00
_cell.angle_gamma   90.00
#
_symmetry.space_group_name_H-M   'P 1'
#
loop_
_entity.id
_entity.type
_entity.pdbx_description
1 polymer ?
#
loop_
_entity_poly.entity_id
_entity_poly.type
_entity_poly.pdbx_seq_one_letter_code
_entity_poly.pdbx_strand_id
1 'polypeptide(L)' 'MTSEGMRLRKIQRLAHEIMDEVNLREVQIPPELLTMVIDNLSRAVGDLTDPSGNYSLSYLEEKVGNAHSLLVKKKQ' A
#
# COMPACT_ATOMS: atom_id res chain seq x y z
N MET A 1 12.15 8.40 18.55
CA MET A 1 11.11 7.55 17.90
C MET A 1 11.70 6.18 17.66
N THR A 2 10.96 5.11 17.91
CA THR A 2 11.45 3.73 17.64
C THR A 2 11.61 3.50 16.14
N SER A 3 12.47 2.54 15.76
CA SER A 3 12.64 2.09 14.37
C SER A 3 11.29 1.69 13.75
N GLU A 4 10.46 0.96 14.50
CA GLU A 4 9.13 0.52 14.09
C GLU A 4 8.19 1.69 13.79
N GLY A 5 8.16 2.72 14.63
CA GLY A 5 7.32 3.89 14.40
C GLY A 5 7.71 4.67 13.14
N MET A 6 8.99 4.65 12.74
CA MET A 6 9.43 5.23 11.46
C MET A 6 8.95 4.41 10.27
N ARG A 7 8.99 3.08 10.37
CA ARG A 7 8.50 2.15 9.34
C ARG A 7 7.00 2.28 9.14
N LEU A 8 6.22 2.32 10.23
CA LEU A 8 4.77 2.55 10.18
C LEU A 8 4.41 3.87 9.51
N ARG A 9 5.11 4.96 9.83
CA ARG A 9 4.89 6.24 9.15
C ARG A 9 5.17 6.18 7.66
N LYS A 10 6.19 5.43 7.24
CA LYS A 10 6.47 5.22 5.82
C LYS A 10 5.31 4.47 5.15
N ILE A 11 4.81 3.41 5.76
CA ILE A 11 3.64 2.66 5.26
C ILE A 11 2.42 3.57 5.15
N GLN A 12 2.12 4.36 6.19
CA GLN A 12 1.01 5.30 6.20
C GLN A 12 1.11 6.35 5.10
N ARG A 13 2.32 6.90 4.88
CA ARG A 13 2.55 7.86 3.80
C ARG A 13 2.28 7.24 2.43
N LEU A 14 2.80 6.04 2.17
CA LEU A 14 2.56 5.34 0.89
C LEU A 14 1.07 5.06 0.68
N ALA A 15 0.34 4.66 1.73
CA ALA A 15 -1.10 4.45 1.65
C ALA A 15 -1.85 5.75 1.31
N HIS A 16 -1.42 6.88 1.86
CA HIS A 16 -2.00 8.19 1.53
C HIS A 16 -1.72 8.58 0.07
N GLU A 17 -0.49 8.39 -0.40
CA GLU A 17 -0.11 8.65 -1.79
C GLU A 17 -0.90 7.77 -2.79
N ILE A 18 -1.18 6.51 -2.43
CA ILE A 18 -2.07 5.62 -3.22
C ILE A 18 -3.50 6.19 -3.26
N MET A 19 -4.04 6.61 -2.11
CA MET A 19 -5.39 7.18 -2.01
C MET A 19 -5.52 8.44 -2.88
N ASP A 20 -4.52 9.32 -2.83
CA ASP A 20 -4.47 10.54 -3.65
C ASP A 20 -4.41 10.19 -5.14
N GLU A 21 -3.55 9.24 -5.53
CA GLU A 21 -3.39 8.85 -6.93
C GLU A 21 -4.67 8.19 -7.51
N VAL A 22 -5.41 7.42 -6.70
CA VAL A 22 -6.67 6.79 -7.11
C VAL A 22 -7.85 7.77 -7.12
N ASN A 23 -7.92 8.71 -6.16
CA ASN A 23 -9.08 9.61 -6.01
C ASN A 23 -8.95 10.95 -6.74
N LEU A 24 -7.76 11.55 -6.80
CA LEU A 24 -7.56 12.90 -7.36
C LEU A 24 -7.40 12.90 -8.87
N ARG A 25 -7.11 11.73 -9.45
CA ARG A 25 -6.98 11.59 -10.87
C ARG A 25 -8.15 10.74 -11.34
N GLU A 26 -8.78 11.16 -12.43
CA GLU A 26 -9.56 10.27 -13.30
C GLU A 26 -8.61 9.28 -14.00
N VAL A 27 -7.76 8.58 -13.23
CA VAL A 27 -6.74 7.72 -13.82
C VAL A 27 -7.48 6.62 -14.54
N GLN A 28 -7.31 6.58 -15.85
CA GLN A 28 -7.56 5.39 -16.66
C GLN A 28 -6.48 4.36 -16.28
N ILE A 29 -6.55 3.84 -15.05
CA ILE A 29 -5.74 2.71 -14.61
C ILE A 29 -6.30 1.51 -15.35
N PRO A 30 -5.46 0.76 -16.09
CA PRO A 30 -5.89 -0.50 -16.67
C PRO A 30 -6.50 -1.38 -15.56
N PRO A 31 -7.70 -1.96 -15.76
CA PRO A 31 -8.36 -2.78 -14.75
C PRO A 31 -7.46 -3.86 -14.14
N GLU A 32 -6.55 -4.41 -14.94
CA GLU A 32 -5.57 -5.42 -14.52
C GLU A 32 -4.59 -4.84 -13.48
N LEU A 33 -4.13 -3.60 -13.69
CA LEU A 33 -3.25 -2.91 -12.74
C LEU A 33 -3.99 -2.59 -11.45
N LEU A 34 -5.23 -2.12 -11.54
CA LEU A 34 -6.06 -1.86 -10.36
C LEU A 34 -6.30 -3.14 -9.56
N THR A 35 -6.54 -4.27 -10.24
CA THR A 35 -6.69 -5.58 -9.60
C THR A 35 -5.43 -5.97 -8.80
N MET A 36 -4.23 -5.76 -9.35
CA MET A 36 -2.98 -6.03 -8.63
C MET A 36 -2.75 -5.10 -7.44
N VAL A 37 -3.15 -3.82 -7.56
CA VAL A 37 -3.09 -2.86 -6.45
C VAL A 37 -4.03 -3.31 -5.33
N ILE A 38 -5.27 -3.67 -5.66
CA ILE A 38 -6.27 -4.16 -4.70
C ILE A 38 -5.80 -5.45 -4.02
N ASP A 39 -5.22 -6.42 -4.75
CA ASP A 39 -4.69 -7.65 -4.15
C ASP A 39 -3.61 -7.36 -3.10
N ASN A 40 -2.65 -6.49 -3.42
CA ASN A 40 -1.61 -6.11 -2.47
C ASN A 40 -2.19 -5.41 -1.23
N LEU A 41 -3.10 -4.45 -1.40
CA LEU A 41 -3.73 -3.75 -0.28
C LEU A 41 -4.60 -4.69 0.58
N SER A 42 -5.32 -5.62 -0.04
CA SER A 42 -6.16 -6.60 0.66
C SER A 42 -5.31 -7.52 1.55
N ARG A 43 -4.13 -7.94 1.07
CA ARG A 43 -3.17 -8.72 1.86
C ARG A 43 -2.59 -7.92 3.02
N ALA A 44 -2.30 -6.64 2.83
CA ALA A 44 -1.83 -5.77 3.90
C ALA A 44 -2.90 -5.57 4.99
N VAL A 45 -4.16 -5.38 4.59
CA VAL A 45 -5.30 -5.33 5.52
C VAL A 45 -5.43 -6.66 6.26
N GLY A 46 -5.37 -7.79 5.56
CA GLY A 46 -5.43 -9.12 6.15
C GLY A 46 -4.39 -9.33 7.27
N ASP A 47 -3.13 -8.93 7.02
CA ASP A 47 -2.05 -8.99 8.01
C ASP A 47 -2.29 -8.05 9.21
N LEU A 48 -2.80 -6.84 8.97
CA LEU A 48 -3.16 -5.90 10.04
C LEU A 48 -4.36 -6.35 10.88
N THR A 49 -5.28 -7.11 10.28
CA THR A 49 -6.50 -7.61 10.94
C THR A 49 -6.35 -9.02 11.49
N ASP A 50 -5.12 -9.54 11.56
CA ASP A 50 -4.87 -10.85 12.14
C ASP A 50 -5.42 -10.90 13.59
N PRO A 51 -6.30 -11.86 13.92
CA PRO A 51 -6.95 -11.93 15.23
C PRO A 51 -5.99 -12.13 16.41
N SER A 52 -4.76 -12.60 16.17
CA SER A 52 -3.74 -12.72 17.20
C SER A 52 -3.09 -11.38 17.56
N GLY A 53 -3.42 -10.30 16.82
CA GLY A 53 -2.85 -8.96 17.02
C GLY A 53 -1.42 -8.82 16.51
N ASN A 54 -0.91 -9.83 15.80
CA ASN A 54 0.43 -9.81 15.22
C ASN A 54 0.36 -9.38 13.76
N TYR A 55 1.22 -8.45 13.38
CA TYR A 55 1.43 -8.07 11.99
C TYR A 55 2.93 -8.02 11.68
N SER A 56 3.29 -8.18 10.42
CA SER A 56 4.68 -8.12 9.98
C SER A 56 4.95 -6.80 9.28
N LEU A 57 5.71 -5.93 9.93
CA LEU A 57 6.14 -4.66 9.31
C LEU A 57 6.81 -4.86 7.94
N SER A 58 7.61 -5.92 7.79
CA SER A 58 8.28 -6.22 6.52
C SER A 58 7.28 -6.63 5.43
N TYR A 59 6.25 -7.39 5.81
CA TYR A 59 5.19 -7.77 4.89
C TYR A 59 4.33 -6.56 4.47
N LEU A 60 3.96 -5.70 5.44
CA LEU A 60 3.23 -4.47 5.15
C LEU A 60 4.02 -3.51 4.26
N GLU A 61 5.32 -3.34 4.51
CA GLU A 61 6.21 -2.55 3.66
C GLU A 61 6.26 -3.10 2.23
N GLU A 62 6.34 -4.42 2.07
CA GLU A 62 6.34 -5.07 0.76
C GLU A 62 5.01 -4.83 0.03
N LYS A 63 3.87 -5.14 0.65
CA LYS A 63 2.56 -5.06 -0.01
C LYS A 63 2.16 -3.63 -0.34
N VAL A 64 2.28 -2.70 0.61
CA VAL A 64 1.95 -1.30 0.36
C VAL A 64 2.95 -0.67 -0.62
N GLY A 65 4.24 -1.04 -0.52
CA GLY A 65 5.27 -0.61 -1.48
C GLY A 65 5.02 -1.08 -2.91
N ASN A 66 4.57 -2.33 -3.09
CA ASN A 66 4.20 -2.88 -4.39
C ASN A 66 2.99 -2.16 -4.98
N ALA A 67 1.92 -1.99 -4.19
CA ALA A 67 0.73 -1.25 -4.60
C ALA A 67 1.07 0.18 -5.04
N HIS A 68 1.85 0.90 -4.24
CA HIS A 68 2.31 2.24 -4.57
C HIS A 68 3.15 2.27 -5.86
N SER A 69 4.09 1.33 -6.01
CA SER A 69 4.97 1.25 -7.18
C SER A 69 4.19 0.99 -8.47
N LEU A 70 3.12 0.19 -8.42
CA LEU A 70 2.26 -0.08 -9.58
C LEU A 70 1.57 1.20 -10.09
N LEU A 71 1.17 2.09 -9.18
CA LEU A 71 0.52 3.36 -9.53
C LEU A 71 1.52 4.44 -9.95
N VAL A 72 2.64 4.57 -9.25
CA VAL A 72 3.60 5.67 -9.45
C VAL A 72 4.60 5.40 -10.58
N LYS A 73 4.86 4.14 -10.96
CA LYS A 73 5.73 3.82 -12.12
C LYS A 73 5.22 4.36 -13.45
N LYS A 74 3.98 4.85 -13.55
CA LYS A 74 3.47 5.56 -14.73
C LYS A 74 3.92 7.03 -14.83
N LYS A 75 4.74 7.54 -13.90
CA LYS A 75 5.23 8.94 -13.90
C LYS A 75 6.61 9.16 -14.54
N GLN A 76 7.16 8.20 -15.29
CA GLN A 76 8.43 8.37 -16.03
C GLN A 76 8.20 8.37 -17.53
#